data_AF-A0A1M3LYC5-F1
#
_entry.id   AF-A0A1M3LYC5-F1
#
_cell.length_a   1.000
_cell.length_b   1.000
_cell.length_c   1.000
_cell.angle_alpha   90.00
_cell.angle_beta   90.00
_cell.angle_gamma   90.00
#
_symmetry.space_group_name_H-M   'P 1'
#
loop_
_entity.id
_entity.type
_entity.pdbx_description
1 polymer ?
#
loop_
_entity_poly.entity_id
_entity_poly.type
_entity_poly.pdbx_seq_one_letter_code
_entity_poly.pdbx_strand_id
1 'polypeptide(L)' 'MTTETHTTPACMFCHRSSVVELTAAEAAALRAGALIQDAAPARPAAERELIRTGIHPQCWTDNFGPGFD' A
#
# COMPACT_ATOMS: atom_id res chain seq x y z
N MET A 1 1.74 20.22 4.49
CA MET A 1 1.10 18.92 4.77
C MET A 1 2.09 18.11 5.56
N THR A 2 1.68 17.60 6.72
CA THR A 2 2.53 16.70 7.51
C THR A 2 2.34 15.28 6.99
N THR A 3 3.43 14.53 6.85
CA THR A 3 3.41 13.11 6.53
C THR A 3 3.81 12.28 7.73
N GLU A 4 3.37 11.02 7.73
CA GLU A 4 3.71 10.01 8.70
C GLU A 4 4.24 8.78 7.97
N THR A 5 5.33 8.23 8.49
CA THR A 5 5.92 6.99 7.96
C THR A 5 5.05 5.79 8.33
N HIS A 6 4.69 4.98 7.34
CA HIS A 6 3.92 3.75 7.49
C HIS A 6 4.73 2.55 6.99
N THR A 7 4.89 1.54 7.85
CA THR A 7 5.50 0.26 7.46
C THR A 7 4.40 -0.67 6.96
N THR A 8 4.51 -1.14 5.73
CA THR A 8 3.54 -2.08 5.13
C THR A 8 3.66 -3.46 5.80
N PRO A 9 2.64 -4.33 5.66
CA PRO A 9 2.82 -5.75 5.89
C PRO A 9 4.02 -6.30 5.11
N ALA A 10 4.61 -7.39 5.59
CA ALA A 10 5.64 -8.08 4.84
C ALA A 10 5.02 -8.75 3.60
N CYS A 11 5.65 -8.58 2.44
CA CYS A 11 5.25 -9.25 1.21
C CYS A 11 5.25 -10.77 1.42
N MET A 12 4.16 -11.45 1.06
CA MET A 12 4.08 -12.91 1.21
C MET A 12 5.02 -13.69 0.28
N PHE A 13 5.54 -13.07 -0.78
CA PHE A 13 6.43 -13.71 -1.76
C PHE A 13 7.91 -13.51 -1.46
N CYS A 14 8.32 -12.31 -1.02
CA CYS A 14 9.72 -11.98 -0.80
C CYS A 14 10.07 -11.72 0.67
N HIS A 15 9.06 -11.73 1.56
CA HIS A 15 9.17 -11.57 3.01
C HIS A 15 9.77 -10.25 3.50
N ARG A 16 9.88 -9.23 2.62
CA ARG A 16 10.30 -7.88 2.98
C ARG A 16 9.08 -6.97 3.15
N SER A 17 9.14 -6.07 4.11
CA SER A 17 8.22 -4.93 4.21
C SER A 17 8.74 -3.73 3.41
N SER A 18 7.88 -2.76 3.18
CA SER A 18 8.22 -1.45 2.65
C SER A 18 7.90 -0.36 3.66
N VAL A 19 8.53 0.79 3.48
CA VAL A 19 8.18 2.02 4.19
C VAL A 19 7.63 3.01 3.17
N VAL A 20 6.46 3.56 3.47
CA VAL A 20 5.78 4.56 2.63
C VAL A 20 5.42 5.78 3.47
N GLU A 21 5.45 6.95 2.86
CA GLU A 21 4.98 8.18 3.49
C GLU A 21 3.49 8.35 3.21
N LEU A 22 2.69 8.48 4.26
CA LEU A 22 1.27 8.79 4.21
C LEU A 22 1.02 10.23 4.64
N THR A 23 0.06 10.92 4.06
CA THR A 23 -0.46 12.14 4.67
C THR A 23 -1.09 11.80 6.02
N ALA A 24 -1.09 12.76 6.96
CA ALA A 24 -1.74 12.54 8.26
C ALA A 24 -3.23 12.10 8.14
N ALA A 25 -3.93 12.56 7.09
CA ALA A 25 -5.32 12.17 6.82
C ALA A 25 -5.44 10.70 6.36
N GLU A 26 -4.60 10.28 5.41
CA GLU A 26 -4.54 8.87 4.96
C GLU A 26 -4.20 7.95 6.13
N ALA A 27 -3.17 8.31 6.92
CA ALA A 27 -2.73 7.54 8.07
C ALA A 27 -3.84 7.41 9.14
N ALA A 28 -4.56 8.50 9.41
CA ALA A 28 -5.69 8.49 10.34
C ALA A 28 -6.85 7.62 9.85
N ALA A 29 -7.21 7.70 8.56
CA ALA A 29 -8.28 6.89 7.97
C ALA A 29 -7.96 5.39 8.02
N LEU A 30 -6.73 5.01 7.68
CA LEU A 30 -6.29 3.61 7.78
C LEU A 30 -6.31 3.09 9.22
N ARG A 31 -5.86 3.89 10.19
CA ARG A 31 -5.96 3.53 11.62
C ARG A 31 -7.40 3.37 12.10
N ALA A 32 -8.34 4.10 11.51
CA ALA A 32 -9.77 3.97 11.77
C ALA A 32 -10.43 2.76 11.07
N GLY A 33 -9.66 1.99 10.28
CA GLY A 33 -10.15 0.80 9.58
C GLY A 33 -10.82 1.09 8.24
N ALA A 34 -10.64 2.29 7.66
CA ALA A 34 -11.14 2.58 6.33
C ALA A 34 -10.49 1.68 5.27
N LEU A 35 -11.22 1.39 4.19
CA LEU A 35 -10.67 0.66 3.06
C LEU A 35 -9.63 1.54 2.34
N ILE A 36 -8.57 0.93 1.81
CA ILE A 36 -7.46 1.69 1.21
C ILE A 36 -7.88 2.58 0.04
N GLN A 37 -8.88 2.16 -0.75
CA GLN A 37 -9.42 2.97 -1.84
C GLN A 37 -10.18 4.20 -1.35
N ASP A 38 -10.73 4.18 -0.13
CA ASP A 38 -11.44 5.30 0.47
C ASP A 38 -10.47 6.21 1.24
N ALA A 39 -9.48 5.61 1.91
CA ALA A 39 -8.46 6.32 2.67
C ALA A 39 -7.47 7.08 1.78
N ALA A 40 -7.11 6.52 0.63
CA ALA A 40 -6.09 7.07 -0.27
C ALA A 40 -6.52 6.98 -1.76
N PRO A 41 -7.68 7.54 -2.16
CA PRO A 41 -8.26 7.35 -3.50
C PRO A 41 -7.38 7.88 -4.63
N ALA A 42 -6.54 8.88 -4.35
CA ALA A 42 -5.66 9.49 -5.34
C ALA A 42 -4.36 8.69 -5.55
N ARG A 43 -4.06 7.68 -4.72
CA ARG A 43 -2.87 6.85 -4.91
C ARG A 43 -3.05 5.85 -6.05
N PRO A 44 -2.00 5.59 -6.84
CA PRO A 44 -2.00 4.54 -7.85
C PRO A 44 -2.45 3.19 -7.27
N ALA A 45 -3.13 2.37 -8.10
CA ALA A 45 -3.64 1.07 -7.67
C ALA A 45 -2.56 0.16 -7.08
N ALA A 46 -1.39 0.11 -7.72
CA ALA A 46 -0.24 -0.66 -7.24
C ALA A 46 0.26 -0.20 -5.86
N GLU A 47 0.22 1.11 -5.58
CA GLU A 47 0.65 1.65 -4.29
C GLU A 47 -0.39 1.37 -3.19
N ARG A 48 -1.68 1.47 -3.51
CA ARG A 48 -2.76 1.06 -2.60
C ARG A 48 -2.65 -0.43 -2.26
N GLU A 49 -2.36 -1.27 -3.24
CA GLU A 49 -2.18 -2.70 -3.01
C GLU A 49 -0.93 -2.97 -2.14
N LEU A 50 0.19 -2.30 -2.41
CA LEU A 50 1.40 -2.36 -1.56
C LEU A 50 1.09 -1.98 -0.10
N ILE A 51 0.34 -0.89 0.13
CA ILE A 51 -0.04 -0.45 1.48
C ILE A 51 -0.92 -1.49 2.17
N ARG A 52 -1.90 -2.05 1.43
CA ARG A 52 -2.91 -2.96 1.97
C ARG A 52 -2.36 -4.34 2.29
N THR A 53 -1.60 -4.94 1.37
CA THR A 53 -1.19 -6.36 1.46
C THR A 53 0.30 -6.54 1.63
N GLY A 54 1.10 -5.51 1.41
CA GLY A 54 2.56 -5.59 1.43
C GLY A 54 3.17 -6.18 0.15
N ILE A 55 2.36 -6.59 -0.83
CA ILE A 55 2.87 -7.20 -2.06
C ILE A 55 3.55 -6.12 -2.92
N HIS A 56 4.86 -6.28 -3.16
CA HIS A 56 5.60 -5.39 -4.05
C HIS A 56 5.09 -5.51 -5.49
N PRO A 57 5.06 -4.40 -6.27
CA PRO A 57 4.62 -4.44 -7.67
C PRO A 57 5.33 -5.50 -8.51
N GLN A 58 6.65 -5.67 -8.33
CA GLN A 58 7.39 -6.73 -9.03
C GLN A 58 6.93 -8.13 -8.60
N CYS A 59 6.77 -8.36 -7.30
CA CYS A 59 6.27 -9.64 -6.80
C CYS A 59 4.84 -9.94 -7.27
N TRP A 60 4.00 -8.92 -7.44
CA TRP A 60 2.70 -9.08 -8.05
C TRP A 60 2.83 -9.57 -9.49
N THR A 61 3.60 -8.85 -10.31
CA THR A 61 3.82 -9.20 -11.72
C THR A 61 4.39 -10.60 -11.88
N ASP A 62 5.36 -10.99 -11.06
CA ASP A 62 6.01 -12.31 -11.13
C ASP A 62 5.06 -13.47 -10.79
N ASN A 63 4.07 -13.25 -9.92
CA ASN A 63 3.21 -14.32 -9.39
C ASN A 63 1.80 -14.33 -10.02
N PHE A 64 1.31 -13.18 -10.50
CA PHE A 64 -0.04 -13.02 -11.05
C PHE A 64 -0.07 -12.49 -12.48
N GLY A 65 1.07 -12.03 -13.03
CA GLY A 65 1.14 -11.34 -14.31
C GLY A 65 0.94 -9.82 -14.17
N PRO A 66 1.08 -9.06 -15.28
CA PRO A 66 0.87 -7.62 -15.27
C PRO A 66 -0.56 -7.31 -14.81
N GLY A 67 -0.70 -6.38 -13.86
CA GLY A 67 -2.01 -5.83 -13.50
C GLY A 67 -2.70 -5.24 -14.73
N PHE A 68 -4.02 -5.42 -14.82
CA PHE A 68 -4.80 -4.73 -15.83
C PHE A 68 -5.10 -3.33 -15.28
N ASP A 69 -4.43 -2.32 -15.83
CA ASP A 69 -4.63 -0.91 -15.51
C ASP A 69 -5.87 -0.34 -16.21
#